data_AF-A0A941W1P3-F1
#
_entry.id   AF-A0A941W1P3-F1
#
_cell.length_a   1.000
_cell.length_b   1.000
_cell.length_c   1.000
_cell.angle_alpha   90.00
_cell.angle_beta   90.00
_cell.angle_gamma   90.00
#
_symmetry.space_group_name_H-M   'P 1'
#
loop_
_entity.id
_entity.type
_entity.pdbx_description
1 polymer ?
#
loop_
_entity_poly.entity_id
_entity_poly.type
_entity_poly.pdbx_seq_one_letter_code
_entity_poly.pdbx_strand_id
1 'polypeptide(L)'
;MPLSPDAAPRERPRFSRFRMARMADGRCRARVALQWEHLGRFIGEAEALGAASGELRCAAQACLNALAQGAPDVAFDILGVKAIRAFDANVVLVSLAVRGSPSSRRLVGSCLAGENLGRAAALAVLQATNRLVTRPEGASGPGRAGWTGGTGAAENGTAVPAEPSDDRNLAPVPGI
;
A
#
# COMPACT_ATOMS: atom_id res chain seq x y z
N MET A 1 -30.59 -26.59 -8.63
CA MET A 1 -29.55 -25.60 -8.94
C MET A 1 -28.36 -25.88 -8.03
N PRO A 2 -27.21 -26.37 -8.53
CA PRO A 2 -26.06 -26.54 -7.67
C PRO A 2 -25.41 -25.18 -7.44
N LEU A 3 -25.09 -24.87 -6.18
CA LEU A 3 -24.26 -23.75 -5.78
C LEU A 3 -22.85 -24.02 -6.35
N SER A 4 -22.29 -23.09 -7.15
CA SER A 4 -20.93 -23.23 -7.68
C SER A 4 -19.92 -23.49 -6.55
N PRO A 5 -19.09 -24.54 -6.62
CA PRO A 5 -18.23 -24.96 -5.51
C PRO A 5 -16.85 -24.27 -5.47
N ASP A 6 -16.67 -23.11 -6.11
CA ASP A 6 -15.34 -22.48 -6.19
C ASP A 6 -15.39 -20.98 -5.82
N ALA A 7 -15.61 -20.71 -4.54
CA ALA A 7 -15.09 -19.49 -3.95
C ALA A 7 -13.81 -19.90 -3.22
N ALA A 8 -12.69 -19.97 -3.97
CA ALA A 8 -11.38 -20.22 -3.41
C ALA A 8 -11.20 -19.40 -2.11
N PRO A 9 -10.71 -20.01 -1.01
CA PRO A 9 -10.67 -19.36 0.29
C PRO A 9 -10.02 -17.97 0.18
N ARG A 10 -10.81 -16.96 0.54
CA ARG A 10 -10.37 -15.58 0.41
C ARG A 10 -9.43 -15.28 1.56
N GLU A 11 -8.14 -15.24 1.29
CA GLU A 11 -7.14 -14.98 2.30
C GLU A 11 -7.24 -13.52 2.78
N ARG A 12 -7.32 -13.33 4.10
CA ARG A 12 -7.51 -12.02 4.73
C ARG A 12 -6.33 -11.71 5.66
N PRO A 13 -5.74 -10.52 5.58
CA PRO A 13 -4.71 -10.13 6.53
C PRO A 13 -5.27 -10.06 7.95
N ARG A 14 -4.52 -10.65 8.88
CA ARG A 14 -4.75 -10.57 10.32
C ARG A 14 -3.75 -9.60 10.95
N PHE A 15 -4.23 -8.82 11.90
CA PHE A 15 -3.38 -7.92 12.66
C PHE A 15 -2.54 -8.71 13.67
N SER A 16 -1.21 -8.70 13.53
CA SER A 16 -0.32 -9.48 14.41
C SER A 16 0.33 -8.62 15.50
N ARG A 17 0.86 -7.45 15.15
CA ARG A 17 1.63 -6.62 16.09
C ARG A 17 1.58 -5.15 15.75
N PHE A 18 1.63 -4.33 16.80
CA PHE A 18 1.82 -2.89 16.75
C PHE A 18 2.95 -2.44 17.67
N ARG A 19 3.73 -1.47 17.21
CA ARG A 19 4.66 -0.69 18.03
C ARG A 19 4.61 0.76 17.59
N MET A 20 4.63 1.66 18.58
CA MET A 20 4.84 3.08 18.37
C MET A 20 6.05 3.47 19.22
N ALA A 21 7.00 4.17 18.61
CA ALA A 21 8.16 4.70 19.30
C ALA A 21 8.21 6.23 19.09
N ARG A 22 8.39 6.97 20.17
CA ARG A 22 8.72 8.40 20.10
C ARG A 22 10.23 8.53 20.03
N MET A 23 10.70 9.34 19.08
CA MET A 23 12.11 9.59 18.83
C MET A 23 12.55 10.86 19.57
N ALA A 24 13.85 10.97 19.84
CA ALA A 24 14.43 12.10 20.57
C ALA A 24 14.31 13.44 19.81
N ASP A 25 14.15 13.39 18.49
CA ASP A 25 14.00 14.54 17.60
C ASP A 25 12.55 15.05 17.49
N GLY A 26 11.65 14.55 18.33
CA GLY A 26 10.23 14.93 18.31
C GLY A 26 9.41 14.22 17.22
N ARG A 27 9.98 13.26 16.49
CA ARG A 27 9.23 12.39 15.57
C ARG A 27 8.62 11.19 16.29
N CYS A 28 7.69 10.53 15.61
CA CYS A 28 7.17 9.23 15.99
C CYS A 28 7.39 8.23 14.85
N ARG A 29 7.68 6.99 15.19
CA ARG A 29 7.78 5.87 14.26
C ARG A 29 6.77 4.80 14.63
N ALA A 30 5.89 4.47 13.70
CA ALA A 30 4.95 3.37 13.83
C ALA A 30 5.45 2.15 13.07
N ARG A 31 5.25 0.97 13.64
CA ARG A 31 5.52 -0.33 13.03
C ARG A 31 4.31 -1.23 13.20
N VAL A 32 3.74 -1.65 12.08
CA VAL A 32 2.58 -2.55 12.01
C VAL A 32 3.01 -3.83 11.32
N ALA A 33 2.64 -4.96 11.91
CA ALA A 33 2.85 -6.26 11.27
C ALA A 33 1.51 -6.93 11.00
N LEU A 34 1.34 -7.37 9.76
CA LEU A 34 0.17 -8.11 9.29
C LEU A 34 0.59 -9.53 8.93
N GLN A 35 -0.28 -10.48 9.19
CA GLN A 35 -0.08 -11.90 8.94
C GLN A 35 -1.12 -12.40 7.94
N TRP A 36 -0.63 -13.05 6.90
CA TRP A 36 -1.41 -13.85 5.97
C TRP A 36 -1.16 -15.32 6.31
N GLU A 37 -2.15 -16.17 6.05
CA GLU A 37 -2.10 -17.60 6.35
C GLU A 37 -1.02 -18.32 5.52
N HIS A 38 -0.87 -17.94 4.25
CA HIS A 38 0.02 -18.55 3.27
C HIS A 38 1.17 -17.62 2.83
N LEU A 39 0.95 -16.30 2.79
CA LEU A 39 1.99 -15.35 2.36
C LEU A 39 2.98 -14.96 3.48
N GLY A 40 2.69 -15.38 4.73
CA GLY A 40 3.55 -15.06 5.86
C GLY A 40 3.31 -13.67 6.42
N ARG A 41 4.36 -13.09 7.01
CA ARG A 41 4.27 -11.87 7.81
C ARG A 41 4.89 -10.69 7.07
N PHE A 42 4.11 -9.62 6.89
CA PHE A 42 4.59 -8.37 6.31
C PHE A 42 4.61 -7.27 7.36
N ILE A 43 5.63 -6.41 7.27
CA ILE A 43 5.87 -5.36 8.25
C ILE A 43 5.96 -4.02 7.53
N GLY A 44 5.07 -3.12 7.90
CA GLY A 44 5.03 -1.76 7.41
C GLY A 44 5.46 -0.79 8.50
N GLU A 45 6.20 0.23 8.07
CA GLU A 45 6.74 1.26 8.95
C GLU A 45 6.48 2.64 8.35
N ALA A 46 6.28 3.62 9.22
CA ALA A 46 6.12 5.01 8.83
C ALA A 46 6.68 5.91 9.93
N GLU A 47 7.07 7.12 9.55
CA GLU A 47 7.53 8.17 10.45
C GLU A 47 6.71 9.44 10.23
N ALA A 48 6.40 10.16 11.30
CA ALA A 48 5.72 11.44 11.26
C ALA A 48 6.15 12.33 12.44
N LEU A 49 5.67 13.56 12.49
CA LEU A 49 5.80 14.40 13.69
C LEU A 49 5.06 13.75 14.88
N GLY A 50 5.65 13.82 16.08
CA GLY A 50 5.14 13.18 17.30
C GLY A 50 3.89 13.81 17.93
N ALA A 51 3.21 14.72 17.22
CA ALA A 51 1.92 15.25 17.67
C ALA A 51 0.83 14.17 17.58
N ALA A 52 -0.24 14.27 18.38
CA ALA A 52 -1.28 13.24 18.44
C ALA A 52 -1.91 12.90 17.08
N SER A 53 -2.19 13.90 16.23
CA SER A 53 -2.69 13.68 14.87
C SER A 53 -1.64 13.02 13.95
N GLY A 54 -0.37 13.34 14.16
CA GLY A 54 0.78 12.74 13.48
C GLY A 54 0.93 11.27 13.84
N GLU A 55 0.82 10.90 15.12
CA GLU A 55 0.88 9.51 15.57
C GLU A 55 -0.23 8.64 14.97
N LEU A 56 -1.47 9.15 14.90
CA LEU A 56 -2.59 8.45 14.27
C LEU A 56 -2.34 8.21 12.78
N ARG A 57 -1.92 9.25 12.06
CA ARG A 57 -1.61 9.16 10.63
C ARG A 57 -0.42 8.25 10.37
N CYS A 58 0.61 8.31 11.22
CA CYS A 58 1.79 7.47 11.18
C CYS A 58 1.41 5.99 11.33
N ALA A 59 0.59 5.65 12.34
CA ALA A 59 0.11 4.29 12.53
C ALA A 59 -0.74 3.78 11.37
N ALA A 60 -1.63 4.62 10.84
CA ALA A 60 -2.42 4.29 9.66
C ALA A 60 -1.53 4.05 8.41
N GLN A 61 -0.52 4.90 8.20
CA GLN A 61 0.41 4.77 7.08
C GLN A 61 1.27 3.51 7.20
N ALA A 62 1.77 3.20 8.39
CA ALA A 62 2.51 1.96 8.63
C ALA A 62 1.65 0.72 8.31
N CYS A 63 0.35 0.76 8.59
CA CYS A 63 -0.57 -0.32 8.23
C CYS A 63 -0.74 -0.44 6.70
N LEU A 64 -0.92 0.67 5.99
CA LEU A 64 -0.99 0.67 4.52
C LEU A 64 0.33 0.18 3.88
N ASN A 65 1.47 0.56 4.43
CA ASN A 65 2.77 0.10 3.95
C ASN A 65 2.95 -1.43 4.12
N ALA A 66 2.37 -2.02 5.17
CA ALA A 66 2.31 -3.47 5.34
C ALA A 66 1.34 -4.12 4.34
N LEU A 67 0.16 -3.50 4.11
CA LEU A 67 -0.82 -3.98 3.15
C LEU A 67 -0.29 -3.96 1.72
N ALA A 68 0.43 -2.91 1.32
CA ALA A 68 1.01 -2.78 -0.01
C ALA A 68 2.01 -3.89 -0.35
N GLN A 69 2.66 -4.47 0.66
CA GLN A 69 3.56 -5.62 0.45
C GLN A 69 2.79 -6.92 0.21
N GLY A 70 1.70 -7.16 0.95
CA GLY A 70 0.89 -8.38 0.81
C GLY A 70 -0.18 -8.31 -0.30
N ALA A 71 -0.53 -7.10 -0.75
CA ALA A 71 -1.54 -6.85 -1.79
C ALA A 71 -1.13 -5.66 -2.69
N PRO A 72 -0.08 -5.83 -3.53
CA PRO A 72 0.46 -4.76 -4.36
C PRO A 72 -0.50 -4.28 -5.46
N ASP A 73 -1.48 -5.11 -5.83
CA ASP A 73 -2.45 -4.83 -6.90
C ASP A 73 -3.47 -3.73 -6.51
N VAL A 74 -3.53 -3.33 -5.23
CA VAL A 74 -4.46 -2.31 -4.74
C VAL A 74 -3.70 -1.24 -3.98
N ALA A 75 -3.74 -0.01 -4.49
CA ALA A 75 -3.14 1.15 -3.85
C ALA A 75 -4.19 1.97 -3.10
N PHE A 76 -3.83 2.41 -1.89
CA PHE A 76 -4.68 3.22 -1.02
C PHE A 76 -4.00 4.53 -0.68
N ASP A 77 -4.81 5.56 -0.45
CA ASP A 77 -4.37 6.85 0.10
C ASP A 77 -5.17 7.21 1.34
N ILE A 78 -4.48 7.76 2.35
CA ILE A 78 -5.13 8.26 3.56
C ILE A 78 -5.69 9.64 3.28
N LEU A 79 -7.02 9.76 3.29
CA LEU A 79 -7.71 11.03 3.21
C LEU A 79 -7.76 11.73 4.57
N GLY A 80 -7.91 10.95 5.65
CA GLY A 80 -7.93 11.50 7.00
C GLY A 80 -8.01 10.44 8.09
N VAL A 81 -7.51 10.80 9.27
CA VAL A 81 -7.62 10.01 10.50
C VAL A 81 -8.06 10.93 11.63
N LYS A 82 -9.07 10.52 12.40
CA LYS A 82 -9.58 11.32 13.51
C LYS A 82 -9.96 10.42 14.68
N ALA A 83 -9.49 10.77 15.88
CA ALA A 83 -10.03 10.23 17.11
C ALA A 83 -11.19 11.12 17.57
N ILE A 84 -12.35 10.51 17.83
CA ILE A 84 -13.51 11.16 18.43
C ILE A 84 -13.80 10.52 19.78
N ARG A 85 -14.30 11.31 20.73
CA ARG A 85 -14.87 10.79 21.96
C ARG A 85 -16.33 10.44 21.70
N ALA A 86 -16.71 9.19 21.95
CA ALA A 86 -18.09 8.70 21.85
C ALA A 86 -18.43 7.99 23.16
N PHE A 87 -19.37 8.55 23.92
CA PHE A 87 -19.62 8.16 25.30
C PHE A 87 -18.33 8.24 26.15
N ASP A 88 -18.02 7.16 26.87
CA ASP A 88 -16.83 6.99 27.69
C ASP A 88 -15.63 6.39 26.93
N ALA A 89 -15.76 6.15 25.62
CA ALA A 89 -14.73 5.54 24.80
C ALA A 89 -14.22 6.49 23.71
N ASN A 90 -12.98 6.27 23.29
CA ASN A 90 -12.45 6.91 22.09
C ASN A 90 -12.72 5.99 20.89
N VAL A 91 -13.17 6.56 19.77
CA VAL A 91 -13.31 5.86 18.49
C VAL A 91 -12.37 6.51 17.49
N VAL A 92 -11.54 5.71 16.84
CA VAL A 92 -10.71 6.20 15.73
C VAL A 92 -11.41 5.90 14.42
N LEU A 93 -11.58 6.93 13.59
CA LEU A 93 -12.08 6.83 12.23
C LEU A 93 -10.94 7.07 11.25
N VAL A 94 -10.91 6.29 10.18
CA VAL A 94 -9.99 6.42 9.06
C VAL A 94 -10.80 6.48 7.78
N SER A 95 -10.49 7.46 6.93
CA SER A 95 -11.01 7.58 5.58
C SER A 95 -9.89 7.35 4.57
N LEU A 96 -10.13 6.46 3.62
CA LEU A 96 -9.20 6.07 2.57
C LEU A 96 -9.80 6.28 1.19
N ALA A 97 -8.97 6.56 0.21
CA ALA A 97 -9.31 6.45 -1.21
C ALA A 97 -8.60 5.23 -1.82
N VAL A 98 -9.25 4.57 -2.76
CA VAL A 98 -8.63 3.55 -3.62
C VAL A 98 -8.11 4.23 -4.88
N ARG A 99 -6.81 4.11 -5.14
CA ARG A 99 -6.18 4.63 -6.36
C ARG A 99 -6.50 3.74 -7.56
N GLY A 100 -6.64 4.34 -8.74
CA GLY A 100 -6.84 3.62 -10.01
C GLY A 100 -8.25 3.08 -10.26
N SER A 101 -9.23 3.37 -9.39
CA SER A 101 -10.64 3.02 -9.64
C SER A 101 -11.35 4.14 -10.40
N PRO A 102 -12.09 3.86 -11.50
CA PRO A 102 -12.76 4.87 -12.32
C PRO A 102 -13.86 5.64 -11.57
N SER A 103 -14.46 5.01 -10.55
CA SER A 103 -15.16 5.71 -9.48
C SER A 103 -14.20 5.79 -8.30
N SER A 104 -13.85 6.99 -7.83
CA SER A 104 -12.95 7.23 -6.70
C SER A 104 -13.57 6.68 -5.40
N ARG A 105 -13.46 5.36 -5.24
CA ARG A 105 -14.13 4.61 -4.18
C ARG A 105 -13.49 5.00 -2.85
N ARG A 106 -14.31 5.58 -1.98
CA ARG A 106 -13.91 5.93 -0.62
C ARG A 106 -14.25 4.77 0.31
N LEU A 107 -13.33 4.48 1.23
CA LEU A 107 -13.51 3.51 2.28
C LEU A 107 -13.42 4.22 3.62
N VAL A 108 -14.31 3.86 4.52
CA VAL A 108 -14.22 4.30 5.91
C VAL A 108 -14.10 3.07 6.78
N GLY A 109 -13.21 3.16 7.76
CA GLY A 109 -13.10 2.17 8.83
C GLY A 109 -13.07 2.86 10.19
N SER A 110 -13.49 2.11 11.20
CA SER A 110 -13.51 2.58 12.57
C SER A 110 -13.06 1.49 13.52
N CYS A 111 -12.53 1.91 14.67
CA CYS A 111 -12.14 1.01 15.75
C CYS A 111 -12.29 1.72 17.09
N LEU A 112 -12.86 1.03 18.07
CA LEU A 112 -12.82 1.47 19.46
C LEU A 112 -11.37 1.45 19.94
N ALA A 113 -10.90 2.62 20.36
CA ALA A 113 -9.62 2.77 21.01
C ALA A 113 -9.78 2.49 22.51
N GLY A 114 -9.16 1.39 22.94
CA GLY A 114 -8.80 1.22 24.35
C GLY A 114 -7.62 2.12 24.70
N GLU A 115 -6.59 1.57 25.30
CA GLU A 115 -5.43 2.34 25.79
C GLU A 115 -4.53 2.90 24.67
N ASN A 116 -4.66 2.41 23.43
CA ASN A 116 -3.75 2.76 22.35
C ASN A 116 -4.48 3.23 21.09
N LEU A 117 -4.53 4.55 20.92
CA LEU A 117 -5.13 5.22 19.77
C LEU A 117 -4.40 4.88 18.45
N GLY A 118 -3.08 4.75 18.46
CA GLY A 118 -2.30 4.37 17.29
C GLY A 118 -2.63 2.96 16.79
N ARG A 119 -2.75 1.99 17.71
CA ARG A 119 -3.20 0.64 17.39
C ARG A 119 -4.61 0.65 16.80
N ALA A 120 -5.52 1.42 17.39
CA ALA A 120 -6.88 1.57 16.88
C ALA A 120 -6.92 2.18 15.47
N ALA A 121 -6.05 3.15 15.17
CA ALA A 121 -5.91 3.69 13.82
C ALA A 121 -5.50 2.63 12.79
N ALA A 122 -4.49 1.81 13.12
CA ALA A 122 -4.05 0.73 12.23
C ALA A 122 -5.14 -0.35 12.04
N LEU A 123 -5.91 -0.67 13.08
CA LEU A 123 -7.05 -1.58 12.99
C LEU A 123 -8.21 -0.99 12.18
N ALA A 124 -8.48 0.30 12.30
CA ALA A 124 -9.48 0.98 11.49
C ALA A 124 -9.12 0.96 10.00
N VAL A 125 -7.83 1.13 9.65
CA VAL A 125 -7.34 0.90 8.28
C VAL A 125 -7.64 -0.52 7.82
N LEU A 126 -7.25 -1.52 8.61
CA LEU A 126 -7.45 -2.92 8.27
C LEU A 126 -8.94 -3.27 8.10
N GLN A 127 -9.81 -2.72 8.95
CA GLN A 127 -11.26 -2.88 8.83
C GLN A 127 -11.81 -2.27 7.53
N ALA A 128 -11.29 -1.11 7.13
CA ALA A 128 -11.67 -0.44 5.89
C ALA A 128 -11.26 -1.25 4.65
N THR A 129 -10.04 -1.79 4.65
CA THR A 129 -9.42 -2.46 3.49
C THR A 129 -9.77 -3.95 3.39
N ASN A 130 -10.11 -4.63 4.50
CA ASN A 130 -10.48 -6.05 4.50
C ASN A 130 -11.72 -6.39 3.65
N ARG A 131 -12.48 -5.39 3.19
CA ARG A 131 -13.56 -5.56 2.21
C ARG A 131 -13.07 -5.67 0.76
N LEU A 132 -11.87 -5.17 0.45
CA LEU A 132 -11.30 -5.16 -0.89
C LEU A 132 -10.08 -6.08 -1.03
N VAL A 133 -9.29 -6.24 0.03
CA VAL A 133 -8.02 -7.01 0.02
C VAL A 133 -8.26 -8.52 0.13
N THR A 134 -9.44 -9.00 -0.25
CA THR A 134 -9.69 -10.44 -0.36
C THR A 134 -9.10 -10.95 -1.67
N ARG A 135 -7.89 -11.51 -1.64
CA ARG A 135 -7.35 -12.24 -2.80
C ARG A 135 -8.06 -13.60 -2.85
N PRO A 136 -8.57 -14.05 -4.01
CA PRO A 136 -8.97 -15.45 -4.14
C PRO A 136 -7.72 -16.32 -3.92
N GLU A 137 -7.82 -17.33 -3.04
CA GLU A 137 -6.78 -18.38 -3.00
C GLU A 137 -6.54 -18.91 -4.41
N GLY A 138 -5.27 -19.12 -4.77
CA GLY A 138 -4.91 -19.66 -6.08
C GLY A 138 -4.49 -18.63 -7.14
N ALA A 139 -4.46 -17.33 -6.83
CA ALA A 139 -3.71 -16.38 -7.66
C ALA A 139 -2.20 -16.52 -7.37
N SER A 140 -1.65 -17.67 -7.78
CA SER A 140 -0.21 -17.93 -7.91
C SER A 140 0.44 -16.78 -8.68
N GLY A 141 1.59 -16.31 -8.20
CA GLY A 141 2.32 -15.18 -8.76
C GLY A 141 2.69 -15.37 -10.24
N PRO A 142 3.15 -14.31 -10.93
CA PRO A 142 3.55 -14.41 -12.33
C PRO A 142 4.60 -15.52 -12.45
N GLY A 143 4.28 -16.51 -13.30
CA GLY A 143 5.17 -17.61 -13.60
C GLY A 143 6.55 -17.08 -13.95
N ARG A 144 7.57 -17.56 -13.23
CA ARG A 144 8.95 -17.44 -13.70
C ARG A 144 8.96 -18.09 -15.07
N ALA A 145 9.07 -17.25 -16.10
CA ALA A 145 9.16 -17.65 -17.48
C ALA A 145 10.20 -18.76 -17.59
N GLY A 146 9.77 -19.91 -18.13
CA GLY A 146 10.65 -20.95 -18.57
C GLY A 146 11.59 -20.35 -19.61
N TRP A 147 12.81 -20.07 -19.19
CA TRP A 147 13.91 -19.79 -20.09
C TRP A 147 14.34 -21.14 -20.67
N THR A 148 13.71 -21.53 -21.77
CA THR A 148 14.17 -22.65 -22.60
C THR A 148 15.25 -22.12 -23.52
N GLY A 149 16.49 -22.55 -23.28
CA GLY A 149 17.58 -22.41 -24.24
C GLY A 149 17.23 -23.09 -25.57
N GLY A 150 17.65 -22.47 -26.66
CA GLY A 150 17.46 -22.96 -28.02
C GLY A 150 18.33 -22.18 -28.99
N THR A 151 19.46 -22.79 -29.32
CA THR A 151 20.64 -22.33 -30.05
C THR A 151 20.44 -22.15 -31.56
N GLY A 152 21.15 -21.16 -32.14
CA GLY A 152 21.61 -21.10 -33.55
C GLY A 152 20.65 -20.44 -34.55
N ALA A 153 21.07 -19.81 -35.65
CA ALA A 153 22.36 -19.40 -36.18
C ALA A 153 22.10 -18.50 -37.42
N ALA A 154 22.96 -17.49 -37.67
CA ALA A 154 23.16 -16.71 -38.91
C ALA A 154 21.92 -15.96 -39.49
N GLU A 155 21.99 -14.81 -40.16
CA GLU A 155 22.92 -14.33 -41.18
C GLU A 155 23.02 -12.79 -41.21
N ASN A 156 24.09 -12.34 -41.87
CA ASN A 156 24.54 -10.99 -42.22
C ASN A 156 23.50 -10.01 -42.78
N GLY A 157 23.82 -8.71 -42.66
CA GLY A 157 23.50 -7.76 -43.74
C GLY A 157 23.33 -6.30 -43.33
N THR A 158 24.46 -5.58 -43.22
CA THR A 158 24.70 -4.21 -43.71
C THR A 158 23.53 -3.21 -43.83
N ALA A 159 23.60 -2.10 -43.09
CA ALA A 159 23.69 -0.74 -43.66
C ALA A 159 23.76 0.34 -42.55
N VAL A 160 24.79 1.17 -42.60
CA VAL A 160 24.86 2.51 -42.00
C VAL A 160 24.97 3.49 -43.18
N PRO A 161 24.14 4.55 -43.21
CA PRO A 161 24.65 5.92 -42.95
C PRO A 161 23.67 6.70 -42.05
N ALA A 162 24.07 7.32 -40.94
CA ALA A 162 24.84 8.57 -40.79
C ALA A 162 24.13 9.83 -41.35
N GLU A 163 23.38 10.49 -40.45
CA GLU A 163 23.14 11.95 -40.34
C GLU A 163 22.18 12.66 -41.33
N PRO A 164 21.45 13.75 -40.94
CA PRO A 164 21.92 14.83 -40.07
C PRO A 164 21.01 15.27 -38.91
N SER A 165 21.72 15.83 -37.93
CA SER A 165 21.31 16.48 -36.70
C SER A 165 20.65 17.84 -36.98
N ASP A 166 19.39 18.00 -36.54
CA ASP A 166 18.59 19.24 -36.68
C ASP A 166 19.06 20.26 -35.64
N ASP A 167 19.98 21.11 -36.06
CA ASP A 167 20.55 22.20 -35.28
C ASP A 167 19.63 23.43 -35.34
N ARG A 168 18.51 23.37 -34.62
CA ARG A 168 17.58 24.51 -34.45
C ARG A 168 16.91 24.49 -33.08
N ASN A 169 17.61 24.95 -32.04
CA ASN A 169 16.95 25.89 -31.12
C ASN A 169 17.88 26.68 -30.18
N LEU A 170 17.75 28.01 -30.29
CA LEU A 170 17.76 29.00 -29.21
C LEU A 170 19.08 29.31 -28.49
N ALA A 171 19.83 30.26 -29.04
CA ALA A 171 20.69 31.15 -28.25
C ALA A 171 19.82 32.12 -27.40
N PRO A 172 20.24 32.44 -26.15
CA PRO A 172 19.53 33.40 -25.30
C PRO A 172 19.88 34.86 -25.65
N VAL A 173 18.86 35.71 -25.61
CA VAL A 173 18.95 37.18 -25.68
C VAL A 173 19.63 37.72 -24.40
N PRO A 174 20.68 38.56 -24.48
CA PRO A 174 21.15 39.32 -23.34
C PRO A 174 20.38 40.65 -23.23
N GLY A 175 19.77 40.87 -22.06
CA GLY A 175 19.15 42.14 -21.70
C GLY A 175 20.20 43.22 -21.42
N ILE A 176 19.92 44.42 -21.92
CA ILE A 176 20.50 45.70 -21.51
C ILE A 176 19.41 46.43 -20.71
#